data_AF-A0A644X4E2-F1
#
_entry.id   AF-A0A644X4E2-F1
#
_cell.length_a   1.000
_cell.length_b   1.000
_cell.length_c   1.000
_cell.angle_alpha   90.00
_cell.angle_beta   90.00
_cell.angle_gamma   90.00
#
_symmetry.space_group_name_H-M   'P 1'
#
loop_
_entity.id
_entity.type
_entity.pdbx_description
1 polymer ?
#
loop_
_entity_poly.entity_id
_entity_poly.type
_entity_poly.pdbx_seq_one_letter_code
_entity_poly.pdbx_strand_id
1 'polypeptide(L)'
;MVTNYYINKGTEIAKNNDLNFKIVNNPREAVLDADVVITDVWASMGKEKEVNERMMAFKGYQVNSELMSLAKSDAIVLHCLPAHREEEITEEILEKHSDTIFEEAENRLHVQKAILVRLMK
;
A
#
# COMPACT_ATOMS: atom_id res chain seq x y z
N MET A 1 13.66 -3.86 11.73
CA MET A 1 13.19 -2.48 12.00
C MET A 1 13.46 -1.65 10.76
N VAL A 2 12.48 -0.92 10.24
CA VAL A 2 12.77 0.18 9.31
C VAL A 2 13.78 1.06 10.01
N THR A 3 14.98 1.16 9.45
CA THR A 3 16.06 1.93 10.06
C THR A 3 15.56 3.38 10.21
N ASN A 4 15.82 4.05 11.33
CA ASN A 4 15.47 5.48 11.54
C ASN A 4 15.87 6.36 10.36
N TYR A 5 16.88 5.94 9.59
CA TYR A 5 17.25 6.48 8.30
C TYR A 5 16.07 6.72 7.33
N TYR A 6 15.22 5.73 7.03
CA TYR A 6 14.18 5.87 6.01
C TYR A 6 13.07 6.83 6.45
N ILE A 7 12.69 6.77 7.73
CA ILE A 7 11.72 7.71 8.31
C ILE A 7 12.27 9.13 8.27
N ASN A 8 13.53 9.32 8.69
CA ASN A 8 14.18 10.62 8.65
C ASN A 8 14.30 11.16 7.21
N LYS A 9 14.63 10.29 6.25
CA LYS A 9 14.71 10.65 4.83
C LYS A 9 13.34 11.04 4.27
N GLY A 10 12.29 10.30 4.62
CA GLY A 10 10.91 10.64 4.25
C GLY A 10 10.50 12.02 4.78
N THR A 11 10.74 12.29 6.06
CA THR A 11 10.48 13.58 6.70
C THR A 11 11.27 14.72 6.05
N GLU A 12 12.54 14.50 5.72
CA GLU A 12 13.38 15.50 5.03
C GLU A 12 12.83 15.83 3.64
N ILE A 13 12.49 14.82 2.84
CA ILE A 13 11.91 14.99 1.50
C ILE A 13 10.58 15.74 1.61
N ALA A 14 9.71 15.36 2.55
CA ALA A 14 8.43 15.99 2.74
C ALA A 14 8.58 17.48 3.08
N LYS A 15 9.46 17.81 4.05
CA LYS A 15 9.75 19.20 4.43
C LYS A 15 10.29 20.04 3.27
N ASN A 16 11.18 19.48 2.46
CA ASN A 16 11.79 20.21 1.34
C ASN A 16 10.82 20.48 0.18
N ASN A 17 9.71 19.74 0.10
CA ASN A 17 8.72 19.86 -0.96
C ASN A 17 7.35 20.39 -0.46
N ASP A 18 7.29 20.88 0.78
CA ASP A 18 6.05 21.34 1.42
C ASP A 18 4.93 20.28 1.41
N LEU A 19 5.31 19.01 1.62
CA LEU A 19 4.41 17.87 1.70
C LEU A 19 4.18 17.46 3.16
N ASN A 20 3.03 16.85 3.42
CA ASN A 20 2.73 16.25 4.73
C ASN A 20 3.18 14.79 4.77
N PHE A 21 3.91 14.41 5.81
CA PHE A 21 4.31 13.02 6.06
C PHE A 21 3.98 12.67 7.50
N LYS A 22 3.19 11.61 7.68
CA LYS A 22 2.74 11.13 8.99
C LYS A 22 2.90 9.62 9.07
N ILE A 23 3.28 9.16 10.25
CA ILE A 23 3.26 7.74 10.62
C ILE A 23 2.22 7.59 11.72
N VAL A 24 1.25 6.74 11.47
CA VAL A 24 0.14 6.47 12.39
C VAL A 24 0.00 4.96 12.59
N ASN A 25 -0.55 4.57 13.74
CA ASN A 25 -0.80 3.17 14.08
C ASN A 25 -2.31 2.83 14.08
N ASN A 26 -3.13 3.74 13.56
CA ASN A 26 -4.56 3.53 13.40
C ASN A 26 -4.91 3.64 11.91
N PRO A 27 -5.31 2.55 11.24
CA PRO A 27 -5.63 2.59 9.82
C PRO A 27 -6.79 3.54 9.51
N ARG A 28 -7.75 3.72 10.44
CA ARG A 28 -8.87 4.67 10.28
C ARG A 28 -8.38 6.13 10.21
N GLU A 29 -7.33 6.46 10.95
CA GLU A 29 -6.70 7.79 10.88
C GLU A 29 -5.94 7.96 9.55
N ALA A 30 -5.30 6.88 9.07
CA ALA A 30 -4.51 6.91 7.84
C ALA A 30 -5.36 7.12 6.58
N VAL A 31 -6.56 6.53 6.52
CA VAL A 31 -7.41 6.54 5.33
C VAL A 31 -8.37 7.73 5.26
N LEU A 32 -8.48 8.53 6.33
CA LEU A 32 -9.42 9.64 6.38
C LEU A 32 -9.14 10.63 5.23
N ASP A 33 -10.16 10.87 4.40
CA ASP A 33 -10.09 11.73 3.21
C ASP A 33 -9.03 11.32 2.17
N ALA A 34 -8.54 10.08 2.20
CA ALA A 34 -7.54 9.59 1.26
C ALA A 34 -8.12 9.45 -0.16
N ASP A 35 -7.35 9.88 -1.16
CA ASP A 35 -7.63 9.63 -2.59
C ASP A 35 -7.11 8.26 -3.06
N VAL A 36 -6.08 7.73 -2.39
CA VAL A 36 -5.43 6.47 -2.73
C VAL A 36 -5.12 5.70 -1.45
N VAL A 37 -5.56 4.45 -1.39
CA VAL A 37 -5.21 3.50 -0.31
C VAL A 37 -4.35 2.39 -0.90
N ILE A 38 -3.18 2.15 -0.30
CA ILE A 38 -2.24 1.14 -0.76
C ILE A 38 -2.03 0.12 0.36
N THR A 39 -2.09 -1.17 0.03
CA THR A 39 -1.77 -2.25 0.95
C THR A 39 -0.91 -3.31 0.25
N ASP A 40 -0.33 -4.21 1.04
CA ASP A 40 0.51 -5.32 0.60
C ASP A 40 0.39 -6.47 1.61
N VAL A 41 0.87 -7.64 1.22
CA VAL A 41 0.85 -8.87 2.00
C VAL A 41 1.46 -8.66 3.38
N TRP A 42 0.80 -9.20 4.40
CA TRP A 42 1.27 -9.04 5.77
C TRP A 42 2.56 -9.79 6.04
N ALA A 43 2.77 -10.95 5.41
CA ALA A 43 3.99 -11.74 5.51
C ALA A 43 4.76 -11.71 4.19
N SER A 44 5.82 -10.91 4.12
CA SER A 44 6.68 -10.82 2.94
C SER A 44 7.45 -12.13 2.68
N MET A 45 7.91 -12.31 1.44
CA MET A 45 8.75 -13.46 1.05
C MET A 45 9.93 -13.67 2.00
N GLY A 46 10.15 -14.92 2.44
CA GLY A 46 11.21 -15.31 3.38
C GLY A 46 10.84 -15.16 4.86
N LYS A 47 9.59 -14.78 5.17
CA LYS A 47 9.06 -14.65 6.54
C LYS A 47 7.86 -15.57 6.79
N GLU A 48 7.79 -16.69 6.11
CA GLU A 48 6.66 -17.62 6.14
C GLU A 48 6.42 -18.20 7.54
N LYS A 49 7.46 -18.31 8.37
CA LYS A 49 7.36 -18.76 9.77
C LYS A 49 6.69 -17.72 10.69
N GLU A 50 6.64 -16.45 10.27
CA GLU A 50 6.08 -15.33 11.04
C GLU A 50 4.59 -15.08 10.74
N VAL A 51 3.96 -15.85 9.83
CA VAL A 51 2.59 -15.60 9.34
C VAL A 51 1.60 -15.44 10.50
N ASN A 52 1.55 -16.40 11.44
CA ASN A 52 0.60 -16.35 12.55
C ASN A 52 0.80 -15.13 13.48
N GLU A 53 2.06 -14.76 13.76
CA GLU A 53 2.37 -13.59 14.59
C GLU A 53 1.95 -12.30 13.88
N ARG A 54 2.18 -12.22 12.57
CA ARG A 54 1.80 -11.08 11.73
C ARG A 54 0.29 -10.95 11.58
N MET A 55 -0.44 -12.05 11.39
CA MET A 55 -1.91 -12.05 11.38
C MET A 55 -2.50 -11.44 12.65
N MET A 56 -1.89 -11.73 13.81
CA MET A 56 -2.31 -11.13 15.08
C MET A 56 -1.93 -9.64 15.16
N ALA A 57 -0.72 -9.28 14.74
CA ALA A 57 -0.23 -7.90 14.79
C ALA A 57 -0.98 -6.95 13.84
N PHE A 58 -1.38 -7.44 12.66
CA PHE A 58 -2.11 -6.69 11.64
C PHE A 58 -3.63 -6.82 11.77
N LYS A 59 -4.13 -7.45 12.84
CA LYS A 59 -5.56 -7.49 13.11
C LYS A 59 -6.13 -6.07 13.16
N GLY A 60 -7.10 -5.79 12.29
CA GLY A 60 -7.72 -4.47 12.15
C GLY A 60 -7.09 -3.56 11.08
N TYR A 61 -6.03 -4.00 10.39
CA TYR A 61 -5.39 -3.29 9.27
C TYR A 61 -5.88 -3.76 7.88
N GLN A 62 -6.78 -4.73 7.81
CA GLN A 62 -7.35 -5.20 6.55
C GLN A 62 -8.07 -4.06 5.82
N VAL A 63 -7.77 -3.91 4.53
CA VAL A 63 -8.51 -3.03 3.64
C VAL A 63 -9.84 -3.70 3.29
N ASN A 64 -10.91 -3.17 3.87
CA ASN A 64 -12.28 -3.67 3.72
C ASN A 64 -13.26 -2.49 3.51
N SER A 65 -14.53 -2.80 3.24
CA SER A 65 -15.56 -1.79 2.95
C SER A 65 -15.82 -0.83 4.12
N GLU A 66 -15.67 -1.28 5.37
CA GLU A 66 -15.77 -0.38 6.53
C GLU A 66 -14.63 0.64 6.52
N LEU A 67 -13.39 0.20 6.31
CA LEU A 67 -12.23 1.10 6.26
C LEU A 67 -12.31 2.05 5.06
N MET A 68 -12.66 1.54 3.88
CA MET A 68 -12.78 2.35 2.66
C MET A 68 -13.94 3.35 2.72
N SER A 69 -14.95 3.13 3.57
CA SER A 69 -16.02 4.11 3.79
C SER A 69 -15.54 5.43 4.44
N LEU A 70 -14.35 5.43 5.04
CA LEU A 70 -13.72 6.61 5.63
C LEU A 70 -12.82 7.38 4.64
N ALA A 71 -12.47 6.77 3.51
CA ALA A 71 -11.76 7.42 2.43
C ALA A 71 -12.74 8.23 1.56
N LYS A 72 -12.22 8.96 0.57
CA LYS A 72 -13.08 9.66 -0.40
C LYS A 72 -13.91 8.65 -1.19
N SER A 73 -15.09 9.07 -1.66
CA SER A 73 -16.02 8.20 -2.39
C SER A 73 -15.48 7.68 -3.71
N ASP A 74 -14.52 8.40 -4.31
CA ASP A 74 -13.81 8.09 -5.55
C ASP A 74 -12.38 7.59 -5.30
N ALA A 75 -12.03 7.25 -4.04
CA ALA A 75 -10.72 6.73 -3.71
C ALA A 75 -10.44 5.40 -4.43
N ILE A 76 -9.22 5.25 -4.92
CA ILE A 76 -8.76 4.00 -5.53
C ILE A 76 -7.97 3.16 -4.53
N VAL A 77 -7.95 1.85 -4.76
CA VAL A 77 -7.12 0.90 -4.00
C VAL A 77 -6.03 0.36 -4.93
N LEU A 78 -4.79 0.32 -4.42
CA LEU A 78 -3.63 -0.27 -5.10
C LEU A 78 -3.07 -1.43 -4.30
N HIS A 79 -2.55 -2.43 -5.00
CA HIS A 79 -1.95 -3.63 -4.42
C HIS A 79 -0.90 -4.21 -5.37
N CYS A 80 0.34 -4.35 -4.92
CA CYS A 80 1.45 -4.73 -5.81
C CYS A 80 1.44 -6.20 -6.29
N LEU A 81 0.60 -7.04 -5.67
CA LEU A 81 0.39 -8.47 -5.94
C LEU A 81 1.60 -9.37 -5.62
N PRO A 82 1.38 -10.68 -5.36
CA PRO A 82 0.08 -11.37 -5.24
C PRO A 82 -0.68 -10.96 -3.96
N ALA A 83 -2.01 -10.93 -4.03
CA ALA A 83 -2.86 -10.64 -2.87
C ALA A 83 -3.38 -11.93 -2.21
N HIS A 84 -3.49 -11.91 -0.88
CA HIS A 84 -4.17 -12.91 -0.07
C HIS A 84 -5.55 -12.38 0.34
N ARG A 85 -6.58 -12.87 -0.36
CA ARG A 85 -7.98 -12.54 -0.05
C ARG A 85 -8.31 -12.90 1.41
N GLU A 86 -9.05 -12.02 2.07
CA GLU A 86 -9.45 -12.11 3.48
C GLU A 86 -8.29 -11.99 4.48
N GLU A 87 -7.07 -11.67 4.03
CA GLU A 87 -5.95 -11.25 4.87
C GLU A 87 -5.80 -9.73 4.80
N GLU A 88 -4.86 -9.19 4.01
CA GLU A 88 -4.62 -7.75 3.90
C GLU A 88 -5.74 -6.97 3.21
N ILE A 89 -6.55 -7.64 2.40
CA ILE A 89 -7.62 -7.07 1.61
C ILE A 89 -8.78 -8.06 1.50
N THR A 90 -10.02 -7.59 1.60
CA THR A 90 -11.18 -8.46 1.36
C THR A 90 -11.35 -8.73 -0.14
N GLU A 91 -11.94 -9.88 -0.47
CA GLU A 91 -12.31 -10.22 -1.84
C GLU A 91 -13.20 -9.12 -2.46
N GLU A 92 -14.17 -8.60 -1.71
CA GLU A 92 -15.04 -7.51 -2.17
C GLU A 92 -14.26 -6.28 -2.66
N ILE A 93 -13.29 -5.80 -1.88
CA ILE A 93 -12.51 -4.62 -2.24
C ILE A 93 -11.54 -4.93 -3.38
N LEU A 94 -10.89 -6.10 -3.34
CA LEU A 94 -9.98 -6.54 -4.40
C LEU A 94 -10.70 -6.59 -5.76
N GLU A 95 -11.87 -7.22 -5.81
CA GLU A 95 -12.64 -7.35 -7.06
C GLU A 95 -13.22 -5.99 -7.51
N LYS A 96 -13.72 -5.17 -6.58
CA LYS A 96 -14.24 -3.83 -6.88
C LYS A 96 -13.18 -2.91 -7.51
N HIS A 97 -11.92 -3.05 -7.11
CA HIS A 97 -10.80 -2.24 -7.61
C HIS A 97 -9.88 -3.03 -8.57
N SER A 98 -10.34 -4.17 -9.08
CA SER A 98 -9.55 -5.05 -9.94
C SER A 98 -9.01 -4.32 -11.17
N ASP A 99 -9.81 -3.48 -11.84
CA ASP A 99 -9.37 -2.70 -13.01
C ASP A 99 -8.11 -1.86 -12.68
N THR A 100 -8.15 -1.07 -11.60
CA THR A 100 -7.03 -0.21 -11.20
C THR A 100 -5.82 -1.03 -10.72
N ILE A 101 -6.03 -2.14 -10.00
CA ILE A 101 -4.95 -3.01 -9.52
C ILE A 101 -4.26 -3.73 -10.69
N PHE A 102 -5.00 -4.18 -11.70
CA PHE A 102 -4.41 -4.79 -12.89
C PHE A 102 -3.76 -3.76 -13.82
N GLU A 103 -4.29 -2.53 -13.90
CA GLU A 103 -3.60 -1.42 -14.55
C GLU A 103 -2.28 -1.07 -13.83
N GLU A 104 -2.24 -1.07 -12.49
CA GLU A 104 -0.99 -0.92 -11.72
C GLU A 104 0.04 -1.99 -12.12
N ALA A 105 -0.39 -3.25 -12.22
CA ALA A 105 0.45 -4.36 -12.64
C ALA A 105 0.96 -4.20 -14.08
N GLU A 106 0.09 -3.81 -15.03
CA GLU A 106 0.47 -3.55 -16.43
C GLU A 106 1.46 -2.39 -16.54
N ASN A 107 1.23 -1.32 -15.79
CA ASN A 107 2.05 -0.11 -15.82
C ASN A 107 3.51 -0.35 -15.43
N ARG A 108 3.81 -1.46 -14.73
CA ARG A 108 5.20 -1.92 -14.51
C ARG A 108 5.97 -2.10 -15.80
N LEU A 109 5.35 -2.61 -16.87
CA LEU A 109 5.98 -2.77 -18.18
C LEU A 109 6.43 -1.42 -18.76
N HIS A 110 5.55 -0.43 -18.71
CA HIS A 110 5.81 0.90 -19.29
C HIS A 110 6.89 1.65 -18.50
N VAL A 111 6.79 1.64 -17.16
CA VAL A 111 7.78 2.27 -16.28
C VAL A 111 9.16 1.62 -16.47
N GLN A 112 9.23 0.28 -16.54
CA GLN A 112 10.50 -0.41 -16.75
C GLN A 112 11.12 -0.11 -18.12
N LYS A 113 10.33 -0.05 -19.19
CA LYS A 113 10.82 0.41 -20.51
C LYS A 113 11.43 1.81 -20.44
N ALA A 114 10.76 2.74 -19.77
CA ALA A 114 11.23 4.12 -19.63
C ALA A 114 12.55 4.18 -18.83
N ILE A 115 12.66 3.42 -17.73
CA ILE A 115 13.89 3.31 -16.94
C ILE A 115 15.05 2.77 -17.79
N LEU A 116 14.83 1.68 -18.54
CA LEU A 116 15.86 1.12 -19.42
C LEU A 116 16.36 2.13 -20.45
N VAL A 117 15.44 2.83 -21.13
CA VAL A 117 15.78 3.88 -22.09
C VAL A 117 16.57 5.01 -21.42
N ARG A 118 16.25 5.38 -20.18
CA ARG A 118 16.94 6.46 -19.46
C ARG A 118 18.35 6.09 -19.00
N LEU A 119 18.59 4.82 -18.67
CA LEU A 119 19.85 4.32 -18.10
C LEU A 119 20.80 3.71 -19.14
N MET A 120 20.29 3.24 -20.28
CA MET A 120 21.08 2.60 -21.35
C MET A 120 21.40 3.55 -22.52
N LYS A 121 21.05 4.83 -22.39
CA LYS A 121 21.50 5.92 -23.27
C LYS A 121 22.69 6.62 -22.65
#